data_AF-A0A1E1IN00-F1
#
_entry.id   AF-A0A1E1IN00-F1
#
_cell.length_a   1.000
_cell.length_b   1.000
_cell.length_c   1.000
_cell.angle_alpha   90.00
_cell.angle_beta   90.00
_cell.angle_gamma   90.00
#
_symmetry.space_group_name_H-M   'P 1'
#
loop_
_entity.id
_entity.type
_entity.pdbx_description
1 polymer ?
#
loop_
_entity_poly.entity_id
_entity_poly.type
_entity_poly.pdbx_seq_one_letter_code
_entity_poly.pdbx_strand_id
1 'polypeptide(L)'
;MRGSPRSFAASAAATASLSTSSAKARLTTNIVGGMGNQLFLVANLLATAQRTGIPAYLEAAPFSSSAEAPRPTYWGSLFRNLSQHGVQMCVSSPPLPPLPFVAVPETRPVRKVLLDAQRACVFNMVGFFQSEAFFDDYPTISSVIPPELWSAAREHLAMYYGGGSCHTVALHVRRGDYTRFADVFEQLDVVEYYDAAVRQLLGGLLLQSPSALPQQPSVDLAPAPPAGPLPLPFLRLLVFCEEERFGRTVVGYFRTKYRGAVLVSLVCAATEASAVSARPPAVSPSAGLMPRDVLELLMMSQCNDVVMANSTFSWWGAYLNRVSLHRVIAPSRWFVKDPYPASNHLYCPGWILL
;
A
#
# COMPACT_ATOMS: atom_id res chain seq x y z
N MET A 1 8.59 -12.50 -46.21
CA MET A 1 7.12 -12.50 -46.41
C MET A 1 6.47 -12.53 -45.02
N ARG A 2 6.20 -11.36 -44.42
CA ARG A 2 4.85 -10.80 -44.23
C ARG A 2 3.81 -11.84 -43.75
N GLY A 3 3.60 -11.90 -42.44
CA GLY A 3 2.43 -12.47 -41.79
C GLY A 3 1.88 -11.47 -40.78
N SER A 4 0.68 -10.96 -41.06
CA SER A 4 -0.03 -9.88 -40.36
C SER A 4 -0.35 -10.19 -38.89
N PRO A 5 -0.30 -9.22 -37.96
CA PRO A 5 -0.90 -9.38 -36.63
C PRO A 5 -2.42 -9.25 -36.72
N ARG A 6 -3.13 -10.26 -36.21
CA ARG A 6 -4.59 -10.26 -36.09
C ARG A 6 -5.04 -9.12 -35.18
N SER A 7 -5.93 -8.27 -35.71
CA SER A 7 -6.64 -7.24 -34.97
C SER A 7 -7.57 -7.89 -33.94
N PHE A 8 -7.40 -7.52 -32.67
CA PHE A 8 -8.46 -7.68 -31.68
C PHE A 8 -9.45 -6.53 -31.89
N ALA A 9 -10.58 -6.84 -32.54
CA ALA A 9 -11.70 -5.94 -32.62
C ALA A 9 -12.24 -5.69 -31.21
N ALA A 10 -12.27 -4.41 -30.82
CA ALA A 10 -12.95 -3.94 -29.63
C ALA A 10 -14.45 -4.27 -29.76
N SER A 11 -14.92 -5.25 -29.00
CA SER A 11 -16.35 -5.45 -28.80
C SER A 11 -16.87 -4.28 -27.98
N ALA A 12 -17.67 -3.43 -28.63
CA ALA A 12 -18.42 -2.36 -27.99
C ALA A 12 -19.19 -2.93 -26.79
N ALA A 13 -18.90 -2.39 -25.60
CA ALA A 13 -19.66 -2.68 -24.40
C ALA A 13 -21.09 -2.22 -24.63
N ALA A 14 -22.01 -3.19 -24.74
CA ALA A 14 -23.43 -2.91 -24.66
C ALA A 14 -23.70 -2.29 -23.29
N THR A 15 -24.15 -1.04 -23.30
CA THR A 15 -24.77 -0.35 -22.17
C THR A 15 -26.02 -1.13 -21.79
N ALA A 16 -25.84 -2.16 -20.96
CA ALA A 16 -26.93 -2.79 -20.26
C ALA A 16 -27.49 -1.75 -19.28
N SER A 17 -28.65 -1.20 -19.60
CA SER A 17 -29.50 -0.57 -18.62
C SER A 17 -29.74 -1.61 -17.52
N LEU A 18 -29.19 -1.35 -16.33
CA LEU A 18 -29.51 -2.11 -15.13
C LEU A 18 -31.00 -1.94 -14.86
N SER A 19 -31.78 -2.88 -15.37
CA SER A 19 -33.11 -3.20 -14.89
C SER A 19 -33.05 -3.25 -13.36
N THR A 20 -33.74 -2.32 -12.71
CA THR A 20 -33.98 -2.29 -11.27
C THR A 20 -34.90 -3.45 -10.89
N SER A 21 -34.39 -4.68 -11.03
CA SER A 21 -34.87 -5.80 -10.24
C SER A 21 -34.75 -5.38 -8.78
N SER A 22 -35.87 -5.38 -8.06
CA SER A 22 -35.93 -5.13 -6.63
C SER A 22 -35.07 -6.16 -5.90
N ALA A 23 -33.77 -5.88 -5.79
CA ALA A 23 -32.85 -6.77 -5.10
C ALA A 23 -33.32 -6.91 -3.65
N LYS A 24 -33.64 -8.14 -3.26
CA LYS A 24 -34.11 -8.47 -1.91
C LYS A 24 -33.00 -8.23 -0.88
N ALA A 25 -31.76 -8.52 -1.24
CA ALA A 25 -30.58 -8.29 -0.42
C ALA A 25 -29.79 -7.05 -0.84
N ARG A 26 -29.10 -6.42 0.11
CA ARG A 26 -28.04 -5.42 -0.13
C ARG A 26 -26.85 -5.67 0.77
N LEU A 27 -25.68 -5.23 0.34
CA LEU A 27 -24.43 -5.38 1.06
C LEU A 27 -23.84 -4.02 1.45
N THR A 28 -23.38 -3.89 2.68
CA THR A 28 -22.59 -2.75 3.15
C THR A 28 -21.53 -3.22 4.15
N THR A 29 -20.62 -2.33 4.54
CA THR A 29 -19.55 -2.63 5.50
C THR A 29 -19.28 -1.46 6.43
N ASN A 30 -18.80 -1.75 7.63
CA ASN A 30 -18.46 -0.78 8.67
C ASN A 30 -17.20 0.04 8.32
N ILE A 31 -17.32 1.18 7.63
CA ILE A 31 -16.16 2.04 7.34
C ILE A 31 -15.55 2.61 8.64
N VAL A 32 -14.43 2.02 9.08
CA VAL A 32 -13.71 2.35 10.31
C VAL A 32 -12.20 2.37 10.09
N GLY A 33 -11.47 3.12 10.93
CA GLY A 33 -10.01 3.21 10.92
C GLY A 33 -9.44 4.12 9.83
N GLY A 34 -8.11 4.14 9.72
CA GLY A 34 -7.43 4.93 8.68
C GLY A 34 -7.51 4.29 7.28
N MET A 35 -6.90 4.96 6.30
CA MET A 35 -6.89 4.55 4.88
C MET A 35 -6.64 3.07 4.65
N GLY A 36 -5.60 2.51 5.29
CA GLY A 36 -5.25 1.10 5.09
C GLY A 36 -6.36 0.14 5.52
N ASN A 37 -7.10 0.45 6.59
CA ASN A 37 -8.23 -0.38 6.98
C ASN A 37 -9.44 -0.17 6.05
N GLN A 38 -9.70 1.08 5.65
CA GLN A 38 -10.78 1.39 4.69
C GLN A 38 -10.58 0.64 3.36
N LEU A 39 -9.34 0.51 2.87
CA LEU A 39 -9.02 -0.29 1.68
C LEU A 39 -9.38 -1.77 1.85
N PHE A 40 -9.11 -2.38 3.01
CA PHE A 40 -9.51 -3.76 3.30
C PHE A 40 -11.03 -3.95 3.30
N LEU A 41 -11.74 -3.05 3.98
CA LEU A 41 -13.20 -3.08 4.04
C LEU A 41 -13.83 -2.96 2.65
N VAL A 42 -13.33 -2.04 1.83
CA VAL A 42 -13.80 -1.83 0.46
C VAL A 42 -13.42 -3.01 -0.45
N ALA A 43 -12.21 -3.55 -0.34
CA ALA A 43 -11.79 -4.72 -1.12
C ALA A 43 -12.66 -5.95 -0.82
N ASN A 44 -12.91 -6.24 0.47
CA ASN A 44 -13.80 -7.31 0.88
C ASN A 44 -15.26 -7.06 0.43
N LEU A 45 -15.73 -5.81 0.47
CA LEU A 45 -17.04 -5.43 -0.03
C LEU A 45 -17.20 -5.75 -1.52
N LEU A 46 -16.25 -5.30 -2.33
CA LEU A 46 -16.25 -5.54 -3.78
C LEU A 46 -16.20 -7.03 -4.11
N ALA A 47 -15.29 -7.78 -3.49
CA ALA A 47 -15.17 -9.21 -3.72
C ALA A 47 -16.42 -9.97 -3.29
N THR A 48 -17.02 -9.61 -2.15
CA THR A 48 -18.25 -10.25 -1.66
C THR A 48 -19.46 -9.92 -2.54
N ALA A 49 -19.59 -8.67 -3.00
CA ALA A 49 -20.63 -8.27 -3.94
C ALA A 49 -20.51 -9.06 -5.25
N GLN A 50 -19.28 -9.16 -5.78
CA GLN A 50 -19.01 -9.90 -7.01
C GLN A 50 -19.29 -11.40 -6.86
N ARG A 51 -18.89 -12.02 -5.74
CA ARG A 51 -19.13 -13.44 -5.44
C ARG A 51 -20.61 -13.78 -5.34
N THR A 52 -21.40 -12.89 -4.74
CA THR A 52 -22.79 -13.20 -4.36
C THR A 52 -23.82 -12.62 -5.34
N GLY A 53 -23.43 -11.67 -6.18
CA GLY A 53 -24.33 -10.87 -7.01
C GLY A 53 -25.20 -9.90 -6.21
N ILE A 54 -24.97 -9.74 -4.90
CA ILE A 54 -25.72 -8.82 -4.05
C ILE A 54 -25.21 -7.39 -4.30
N PRO A 55 -26.10 -6.42 -4.61
CA PRO A 55 -25.68 -5.04 -4.85
C PRO A 55 -25.10 -4.41 -3.57
N ALA A 56 -23.94 -3.77 -3.72
CA ALA A 56 -23.24 -3.09 -2.64
C ALA A 56 -23.56 -1.61 -2.59
N TYR A 57 -23.60 -1.06 -1.38
CA TYR A 57 -23.68 0.38 -1.16
C TYR A 57 -22.83 0.82 0.04
N LEU A 58 -22.41 2.09 0.01
CA LEU A 58 -21.67 2.74 1.09
C LEU A 58 -22.27 4.10 1.40
N GLU A 59 -22.30 4.43 2.68
CA GLU A 59 -22.61 5.79 3.14
C GLU A 59 -21.39 6.68 2.97
N ALA A 60 -21.55 7.81 2.28
CA ALA A 60 -20.48 8.75 1.96
C ALA A 60 -20.16 9.69 3.15
N ALA A 61 -20.08 9.13 4.36
CA ALA A 61 -19.75 9.89 5.57
C ALA A 61 -18.32 10.45 5.46
N PRO A 62 -18.07 11.75 5.77
CA PRO A 62 -16.76 12.37 5.57
C PRO A 62 -15.67 11.79 6.49
N PHE A 63 -16.07 11.20 7.62
CA PHE A 63 -15.15 10.62 8.59
C PHE A 63 -15.58 9.20 8.98
N SER A 64 -14.59 8.35 9.22
CA SER A 64 -14.73 7.02 9.78
C SER A 64 -14.36 7.01 11.26
N SER A 65 -15.03 6.18 12.06
CA SER A 65 -14.70 6.00 13.48
C SER A 65 -13.31 5.37 13.66
N SER A 66 -12.57 5.78 14.70
CA SER A 66 -11.30 5.16 15.09
C SER A 66 -11.10 5.23 16.60
N ALA A 67 -10.10 4.52 17.12
CA ALA A 67 -9.83 4.43 18.56
C ALA A 67 -9.44 5.77 19.21
N GLU A 68 -8.92 6.74 18.44
CA GLU A 68 -8.54 8.05 18.97
C GLU A 68 -9.50 9.15 18.52
N ALA A 69 -9.41 9.49 17.24
CA ALA A 69 -10.14 10.58 16.63
C ALA A 69 -10.71 10.12 15.28
N PRO A 70 -11.83 10.68 14.82
CA PRO A 70 -12.35 10.38 13.50
C PRO A 70 -11.27 10.55 12.43
N ARG A 71 -11.15 9.57 11.53
CA ARG A 71 -10.18 9.59 10.41
C ARG A 71 -10.91 10.01 9.14
N PRO A 72 -10.29 10.78 8.23
CA PRO A 72 -10.92 11.15 6.96
C PRO A 72 -11.25 9.91 6.14
N THR A 73 -12.30 10.00 5.34
CA THR A 73 -12.60 9.03 4.28
C THR A 73 -12.06 9.52 2.94
N TYR A 74 -11.81 8.59 2.03
CA TYR A 74 -11.12 8.86 0.76
C TYR A 74 -12.09 8.82 -0.44
N TRP A 75 -13.37 9.16 -0.22
CA TRP A 75 -14.42 9.18 -1.24
C TRP A 75 -14.10 10.09 -2.42
N GLY A 76 -13.45 11.24 -2.16
CA GLY A 76 -13.04 12.19 -3.21
C GLY A 76 -11.72 11.85 -3.91
N SER A 77 -10.99 10.83 -3.46
CA SER A 77 -9.66 10.47 -3.98
C SER A 77 -9.59 9.00 -4.40
N LEU A 78 -9.10 8.11 -3.54
CA LEU A 78 -8.91 6.68 -3.84
C LEU A 78 -10.22 6.00 -4.29
N PHE A 79 -11.34 6.41 -3.69
CA PHE A 79 -12.63 5.75 -3.84
C PHE A 79 -13.59 6.50 -4.78
N ARG A 80 -13.13 7.55 -5.47
CA ARG A 80 -14.01 8.39 -6.30
C ARG A 80 -14.68 7.65 -7.47
N ASN A 81 -14.08 6.54 -7.91
CA ASN A 81 -14.58 5.70 -9.00
C ASN A 81 -15.32 4.44 -8.50
N LEU A 82 -15.72 4.37 -7.22
CA LEU A 82 -16.41 3.19 -6.67
C LEU A 82 -17.74 2.88 -7.36
N SER A 83 -18.49 3.89 -7.80
CA SER A 83 -19.75 3.71 -8.52
C SER A 83 -19.56 2.98 -9.86
N GLN A 84 -18.43 3.18 -10.53
CA GLN A 84 -18.05 2.48 -11.76
C GLN A 84 -17.76 0.99 -11.49
N HIS A 85 -17.52 0.63 -10.23
CA HIS A 85 -17.26 -0.74 -9.78
C HIS A 85 -18.48 -1.36 -9.07
N GLY A 86 -19.68 -0.84 -9.33
CA GLY A 86 -20.93 -1.42 -8.85
C GLY A 86 -21.28 -1.11 -7.39
N VAL A 87 -20.60 -0.15 -6.76
CA VAL A 87 -20.91 0.29 -5.39
C VAL A 87 -21.72 1.59 -5.42
N GLN A 88 -22.96 1.53 -4.96
CA GLN A 88 -23.79 2.73 -4.85
C GLN A 88 -23.32 3.61 -3.68
N MET A 89 -22.99 4.87 -3.95
CA MET A 89 -22.68 5.84 -2.90
C MET A 89 -23.95 6.56 -2.45
N CYS A 90 -24.24 6.53 -1.15
CA CYS A 90 -25.42 7.14 -0.54
C CYS A 90 -25.02 8.35 0.30
N VAL A 91 -25.68 9.50 0.08
CA VAL A 91 -25.49 10.75 0.86
C VAL A 91 -26.46 10.82 2.05
N SER A 92 -27.52 10.02 2.00
CA SER A 92 -28.54 9.86 3.04
C SER A 92 -29.13 8.44 2.95
N SER A 93 -29.73 7.95 4.04
CA SER A 93 -30.42 6.65 4.06
C SER A 93 -31.38 6.56 2.86
N PRO A 94 -31.29 5.52 2.03
CA PRO A 94 -32.12 5.44 0.84
C PRO A 94 -33.61 5.40 1.21
N PRO A 95 -34.51 5.96 0.39
CA PRO A 95 -35.96 6.01 0.64
C PRO A 95 -36.66 4.64 0.49
N LEU A 96 -35.89 3.55 0.49
CA LEU A 96 -36.38 2.20 0.27
C LEU A 96 -37.05 1.67 1.55
N PRO A 97 -38.04 0.76 1.44
CA PRO A 97 -38.69 0.19 2.62
C PRO A 97 -37.63 -0.42 3.55
N PRO A 98 -37.78 -0.27 4.87
CA PRO A 98 -36.76 -0.68 5.83
C PRO A 98 -36.56 -2.20 5.73
N LEU A 99 -35.45 -2.60 5.11
CA LEU A 99 -34.97 -3.98 5.18
C LEU A 99 -34.32 -4.20 6.55
N PRO A 100 -34.49 -5.38 7.15
CA PRO A 100 -33.81 -5.70 8.41
C PRO A 100 -32.29 -5.69 8.19
N PHE A 101 -31.55 -5.14 9.16
CA PHE A 101 -30.09 -5.21 9.17
C PHE A 101 -29.61 -6.51 9.81
N VAL A 102 -28.69 -7.19 9.15
CA VAL A 102 -28.07 -8.43 9.60
C VAL A 102 -26.58 -8.18 9.69
N ALA A 103 -26.04 -8.19 10.91
CA ALA A 103 -24.60 -8.11 11.11
C ALA A 103 -23.92 -9.39 10.62
N VAL A 104 -22.87 -9.24 9.82
CA VAL A 104 -22.04 -10.32 9.33
C VAL A 104 -20.64 -10.09 9.90
N PRO A 105 -20.33 -10.66 11.08
CA PRO A 105 -19.04 -10.44 11.71
C PRO A 105 -17.92 -11.13 10.90
N GLU A 106 -16.75 -10.51 10.89
CA GLU A 106 -15.52 -11.15 10.45
C GLU A 106 -15.25 -12.41 11.28
N THR A 107 -14.83 -13.49 10.62
CA THR A 107 -14.57 -14.78 11.27
C THR A 107 -13.08 -15.14 11.25
N ARG A 108 -12.67 -15.92 12.26
CA ARG A 108 -11.32 -16.49 12.43
C ARG A 108 -11.42 -18.01 12.62
N PRO A 109 -10.58 -18.84 11.96
CA PRO A 109 -9.60 -18.50 10.93
C PRO A 109 -10.23 -17.82 9.70
N VAL A 110 -9.42 -17.11 8.92
CA VAL A 110 -9.92 -16.31 7.78
C VAL A 110 -10.71 -17.19 6.80
N ARG A 111 -11.93 -16.75 6.48
CA ARG A 111 -12.84 -17.41 5.53
C ARG A 111 -13.59 -16.35 4.72
N LYS A 112 -13.82 -16.63 3.44
CA LYS A 112 -14.65 -15.80 2.58
C LYS A 112 -16.07 -15.70 3.11
N VAL A 113 -16.66 -14.52 3.00
CA VAL A 113 -18.02 -14.24 3.46
C VAL A 113 -19.03 -14.87 2.49
N LEU A 114 -19.82 -15.84 2.95
CA LEU A 114 -20.86 -16.48 2.17
C LEU A 114 -22.23 -15.94 2.59
N LEU A 115 -23.03 -15.45 1.63
CA LEU A 115 -24.32 -14.81 1.88
C LEU A 115 -25.39 -15.38 0.94
N ASP A 116 -26.62 -15.49 1.45
CA ASP A 116 -27.78 -15.86 0.66
C ASP A 116 -28.43 -14.61 0.06
N ALA A 117 -28.31 -14.46 -1.26
CA ALA A 117 -28.89 -13.33 -2.01
C ALA A 117 -30.43 -13.32 -2.02
N GLN A 118 -31.10 -14.42 -1.65
CA GLN A 118 -32.56 -14.48 -1.59
C GLN A 118 -33.13 -13.89 -0.30
N ARG A 119 -32.30 -13.72 0.74
CA ARG A 119 -32.74 -13.14 2.01
C ARG A 119 -33.05 -11.66 1.85
N ALA A 120 -34.26 -11.26 2.23
CA ALA A 120 -34.68 -9.86 2.20
C ALA A 120 -34.08 -9.07 3.38
N CYS A 121 -32.82 -8.64 3.27
CA CYS A 121 -32.12 -7.90 4.32
C CYS A 121 -30.96 -7.04 3.80
N VAL A 122 -30.46 -6.14 4.66
CA VAL A 122 -29.14 -5.54 4.48
C VAL A 122 -28.13 -6.36 5.26
N PHE A 123 -27.17 -6.96 4.56
CA PHE A 123 -25.99 -7.54 5.18
C PHE A 123 -25.00 -6.42 5.49
N ASN A 124 -24.74 -6.18 6.78
CA ASN A 124 -23.74 -5.24 7.24
C ASN A 124 -22.51 -6.04 7.70
N MET A 125 -21.45 -6.05 6.90
CA MET A 125 -20.20 -6.69 7.27
C MET A 125 -19.49 -5.88 8.34
N VAL A 126 -19.15 -6.53 9.45
CA VAL A 126 -18.56 -5.89 10.63
C VAL A 126 -17.24 -6.55 10.97
N GLY A 127 -16.15 -5.80 10.82
CA GLY A 127 -14.81 -6.27 11.14
C GLY A 127 -13.73 -5.32 10.62
N PHE A 128 -12.56 -5.88 10.36
CA PHE A 128 -11.41 -5.22 9.75
C PHE A 128 -11.05 -5.86 8.40
N PHE A 129 -11.27 -7.18 8.26
CA PHE A 129 -11.02 -7.98 7.05
C PHE A 129 -9.57 -7.82 6.51
N GLN A 130 -8.60 -7.74 7.42
CA GLN A 130 -7.18 -7.43 7.12
C GLN A 130 -6.41 -8.64 6.59
N SER A 131 -6.85 -9.23 5.48
CA SER A 131 -6.18 -10.36 4.84
C SER A 131 -6.58 -10.42 3.37
N GLU A 132 -5.61 -10.68 2.49
CA GLU A 132 -5.87 -10.87 1.05
C GLU A 132 -6.90 -11.99 0.81
N ALA A 133 -6.88 -13.07 1.60
CA ALA A 133 -7.80 -14.19 1.45
C ALA A 133 -9.31 -13.86 1.54
N PHE A 134 -9.69 -12.65 1.95
CA PHE A 134 -11.09 -12.18 1.88
C PHE A 134 -11.50 -11.74 0.46
N PHE A 135 -10.55 -11.35 -0.38
CA PHE A 135 -10.78 -10.73 -1.69
C PHE A 135 -9.84 -11.21 -2.81
N ASP A 136 -8.98 -12.20 -2.56
CA ASP A 136 -8.02 -12.77 -3.53
C ASP A 136 -8.65 -13.32 -4.81
N ASP A 137 -9.93 -13.70 -4.77
CA ASP A 137 -10.69 -14.17 -5.93
C ASP A 137 -11.16 -13.05 -6.86
N TYR A 138 -11.26 -11.84 -6.34
CA TYR A 138 -11.63 -10.64 -7.08
C TYR A 138 -10.79 -9.43 -6.61
N PRO A 139 -9.49 -9.39 -6.95
CA PRO A 139 -8.56 -8.35 -6.49
C PRO A 139 -8.74 -7.02 -7.27
N THR A 140 -9.96 -6.48 -7.27
CA THR A 140 -10.38 -5.30 -8.07
C THR A 140 -9.98 -3.96 -7.46
N ILE A 141 -9.52 -3.95 -6.21
CA ILE A 141 -9.20 -2.72 -5.48
C ILE A 141 -8.16 -1.84 -6.20
N SER A 142 -7.22 -2.43 -6.94
CA SER A 142 -6.23 -1.67 -7.73
C SER A 142 -6.87 -0.90 -8.89
N SER A 143 -7.95 -1.41 -9.49
CA SER A 143 -8.67 -0.73 -10.58
C SER A 143 -9.61 0.37 -10.09
N VAL A 144 -9.99 0.32 -8.80
CA VAL A 144 -10.77 1.39 -8.15
C VAL A 144 -9.95 2.69 -8.07
N ILE A 145 -8.63 2.56 -7.83
CA ILE A 145 -7.74 3.71 -7.66
C ILE A 145 -7.56 4.42 -9.01
N PRO A 146 -7.89 5.72 -9.11
CA PRO A 146 -7.85 6.42 -10.38
C PRO A 146 -6.45 6.46 -11.03
N PRO A 147 -6.36 6.25 -12.36
CA PRO A 147 -5.09 6.12 -13.08
C PRO A 147 -4.20 7.37 -12.98
N GLU A 148 -4.78 8.57 -12.90
CA GLU A 148 -4.01 9.80 -12.75
C GLU A 148 -3.31 9.92 -11.39
N LEU A 149 -3.86 9.32 -10.32
CA LEU A 149 -3.21 9.36 -9.00
C LEU A 149 -1.91 8.57 -9.03
N TRP A 150 -1.91 7.42 -9.72
CA TRP A 150 -0.71 6.63 -9.95
C TRP A 150 0.35 7.43 -10.72
N SER A 151 -0.03 8.07 -11.82
CA SER A 151 0.89 8.88 -12.62
C SER A 151 1.44 10.06 -11.84
N ALA A 152 0.60 10.81 -11.13
CA ALA A 152 1.04 11.93 -10.32
C ALA A 152 1.99 11.51 -9.19
N ALA A 153 1.72 10.39 -8.51
CA ALA A 153 2.61 9.85 -7.49
C ALA A 153 3.96 9.42 -8.08
N ARG A 154 3.96 8.83 -9.28
CA ARG A 154 5.20 8.46 -10.01
C ARG A 154 6.04 9.68 -10.35
N GLU A 155 5.38 10.70 -10.90
CA GLU A 155 6.02 11.95 -11.31
C GLU A 155 6.56 12.70 -10.09
N HIS A 156 5.82 12.73 -8.98
CA HIS A 156 6.28 13.30 -7.72
C HIS A 156 7.50 12.55 -7.18
N LEU A 157 7.44 11.21 -7.15
CA LEU A 157 8.57 10.37 -6.74
C LEU A 157 9.82 10.67 -7.58
N ALA A 158 9.68 10.68 -8.91
CA ALA A 158 10.77 10.94 -9.83
C ALA A 158 11.34 12.38 -9.70
N MET A 159 10.46 13.36 -9.50
CA MET A 159 10.82 14.77 -9.39
C MET A 159 11.64 15.05 -8.13
N TYR A 160 11.22 14.51 -6.97
CA TYR A 160 11.80 14.88 -5.67
C TYR A 160 12.82 13.88 -5.14
N TYR A 161 12.68 12.61 -5.50
CA TYR A 161 13.48 11.52 -4.95
C TYR A 161 14.27 10.77 -6.03
N GLY A 162 14.09 11.11 -7.32
CA GLY A 162 14.84 10.54 -8.45
C GLY A 162 14.11 9.37 -9.12
N GLY A 163 14.42 9.10 -10.40
CA GLY A 163 13.80 8.03 -11.19
C GLY A 163 14.76 7.33 -12.16
N GLY A 164 14.39 6.12 -12.58
CA GLY A 164 14.89 5.43 -13.78
C GLY A 164 16.09 4.47 -13.62
N SER A 165 17.02 4.71 -12.68
CA SER A 165 18.24 3.89 -12.55
C SER A 165 18.67 3.58 -11.10
N CYS A 166 17.99 4.16 -10.11
CA CYS A 166 18.31 4.04 -8.70
C CYS A 166 17.37 3.03 -8.04
N HIS A 167 17.92 2.04 -7.32
CA HIS A 167 17.13 1.02 -6.64
C HIS A 167 16.46 1.62 -5.39
N THR A 168 15.15 1.81 -5.45
CA THR A 168 14.40 2.49 -4.38
C THR A 168 13.81 1.51 -3.37
N VAL A 169 13.96 1.85 -2.10
CA VAL A 169 13.39 1.11 -0.97
C VAL A 169 12.48 2.04 -0.20
N ALA A 170 11.19 1.69 -0.12
CA ALA A 170 10.30 2.35 0.81
C ALA A 170 10.49 1.75 2.21
N LEU A 171 10.81 2.59 3.18
CA LEU A 171 10.90 2.20 4.58
C LEU A 171 9.83 2.97 5.36
N HIS A 172 8.78 2.27 5.77
CA HIS A 172 7.67 2.85 6.53
C HIS A 172 7.93 2.73 8.02
N VAL A 173 7.96 3.85 8.73
CA VAL A 173 8.13 3.92 10.17
C VAL A 173 6.82 4.41 10.80
N ARG A 174 6.08 3.49 11.42
CA ARG A 174 4.85 3.81 12.13
C ARG A 174 5.12 4.12 13.60
N ARG A 175 4.64 5.26 14.06
CA ARG A 175 4.64 5.70 15.46
C ARG A 175 3.27 6.29 15.78
N GLY A 176 3.16 7.62 15.87
CA GLY A 176 1.89 8.31 16.08
C GLY A 176 1.09 7.71 17.23
N ASP A 177 -0.13 7.27 16.92
CA ASP A 177 -1.05 6.61 17.85
C ASP A 177 -0.50 5.29 18.43
N TYR A 178 0.35 4.57 17.70
CA TYR A 178 0.89 3.28 18.15
C TYR A 178 1.75 3.43 19.40
N THR A 179 2.37 4.59 19.60
CA THR A 179 3.16 4.86 20.82
C THR A 179 2.30 4.95 22.09
N ARG A 180 1.00 5.25 21.94
CA ARG A 180 0.03 5.29 23.05
C ARG A 180 -0.64 3.93 23.28
N PHE A 181 -0.64 3.06 22.28
CA PHE A 181 -1.18 1.70 22.33
C PHE A 181 -0.06 0.65 22.29
N ALA A 182 1.05 0.92 23.00
CA ALA A 182 2.23 0.05 23.02
C ALA A 182 1.97 -1.32 23.67
N ASP A 183 0.86 -1.46 24.41
CA ASP A 183 0.41 -2.73 24.97
C ASP A 183 -0.39 -3.58 23.98
N VAL A 184 -0.73 -3.02 22.81
CA VAL A 184 -1.43 -3.69 21.71
C VAL A 184 -0.51 -3.87 20.50
N PHE A 185 0.19 -2.81 20.08
CA PHE A 185 1.03 -2.80 18.88
C PHE A 185 2.51 -2.87 19.20
N GLU A 186 3.21 -3.77 18.50
CA GLU A 186 4.67 -3.90 18.58
C GLU A 186 5.35 -2.58 18.20
N GLN A 187 6.32 -2.14 18.99
CA GLN A 187 7.10 -0.93 18.69
C GLN A 187 8.38 -1.35 17.97
N LEU A 188 8.38 -1.24 16.65
CA LEU A 188 9.50 -1.66 15.83
C LEU A 188 10.72 -0.75 16.05
N ASP A 189 11.80 -1.32 16.56
CA ASP A 189 13.04 -0.58 16.84
C ASP A 189 13.87 -0.32 15.58
N VAL A 190 14.58 0.83 15.57
CA VAL A 190 15.43 1.26 14.44
C VAL A 190 16.57 0.30 14.18
N VAL A 191 17.19 -0.22 15.23
CA VAL A 191 18.34 -1.12 15.13
C VAL A 191 17.90 -2.58 15.00
N GLU A 192 16.92 -3.02 15.78
CA GLU A 192 16.54 -4.44 15.79
C GLU A 192 15.74 -4.83 14.53
N TYR A 193 14.82 -3.99 14.07
CA TYR A 193 13.97 -4.31 12.92
C TYR A 193 14.42 -3.59 11.65
N TYR A 194 14.39 -2.26 11.64
CA TYR A 194 14.59 -1.50 10.39
C TYR A 194 16.00 -1.66 9.83
N ASP A 195 17.03 -1.64 10.68
CA ASP A 195 18.41 -1.86 10.26
C ASP A 195 18.65 -3.30 9.83
N ALA A 196 18.09 -4.29 10.52
CA ALA A 196 18.15 -5.69 10.11
C ALA A 196 17.52 -5.90 8.73
N ALA A 197 16.35 -5.29 8.49
CA ALA A 197 15.69 -5.29 7.18
C ALA A 197 16.58 -4.68 6.09
N VAL A 198 17.13 -3.48 6.32
CA VAL A 198 18.02 -2.81 5.35
C VAL A 198 19.29 -3.63 5.09
N ARG A 199 19.87 -4.28 6.10
CA ARG A 199 21.01 -5.19 5.92
C ARG A 199 20.67 -6.36 5.02
N GLN A 200 19.51 -6.97 5.21
CA GLN A 200 19.04 -8.06 4.34
C GLN A 200 18.87 -7.59 2.89
N LEU A 201 18.35 -6.36 2.70
CA LEU A 201 18.22 -5.77 1.37
C LEU A 201 19.58 -5.54 0.71
N LEU A 202 20.54 -4.98 1.44
CA LEU A 202 21.90 -4.72 0.96
C LEU A 202 22.67 -6.00 0.64
N GLY A 203 22.58 -7.02 1.51
CA GLY A 203 23.22 -8.33 1.28
C GLY A 203 22.75 -8.98 -0.02
N GLY A 204 21.45 -8.91 -0.32
CA GLY A 204 20.91 -9.43 -1.58
C GLY A 204 21.40 -8.69 -2.82
N LEU A 205 21.60 -7.37 -2.74
CA LEU A 205 22.12 -6.58 -3.87
C LEU A 205 23.61 -6.86 -4.15
N LEU A 206 24.39 -7.08 -3.09
CA LEU A 206 25.80 -7.45 -3.20
C LEU A 206 25.99 -8.82 -3.87
N LEU A 207 25.14 -9.80 -3.54
CA LEU A 207 25.20 -11.15 -4.14
C LEU A 207 24.80 -11.17 -5.63
N GLN A 208 23.95 -10.24 -6.07
CA GLN A 208 23.56 -10.09 -7.48
C GLN A 208 24.62 -9.39 -8.34
N SER A 209 25.69 -8.88 -7.72
CA SER A 209 26.84 -8.24 -8.40
C SER A 209 28.17 -8.99 -8.11
N PRO A 210 28.31 -10.28 -8.49
CA PRO A 210 29.49 -11.09 -8.14
C PRO A 210 30.81 -10.59 -8.77
N SER A 211 30.76 -9.72 -9.79
CA SER A 211 31.93 -9.08 -10.39
C SER A 211 32.69 -8.13 -9.43
N ALA A 212 32.15 -7.88 -8.24
CA ALA A 212 32.76 -7.03 -7.20
C ALA A 212 33.54 -7.82 -6.12
N LEU A 213 33.61 -9.15 -6.20
CA LEU A 213 34.48 -9.93 -5.32
C LEU A 213 35.92 -9.88 -5.84
N PRO A 214 36.93 -9.51 -5.02
CA PRO A 214 38.32 -9.56 -5.44
C PRO A 214 38.68 -11.01 -5.77
N GLN A 215 38.84 -11.31 -7.05
CA GLN A 215 39.52 -12.54 -7.47
C GLN A 215 40.94 -12.49 -6.91
N GLN A 216 41.39 -13.60 -6.30
CA GLN A 216 42.78 -13.70 -5.86
C GLN A 216 43.70 -13.40 -7.05
N PRO A 217 44.73 -12.55 -6.90
CA PRO A 217 45.63 -12.27 -7.99
C PRO A 217 46.44 -13.52 -8.32
N SER A 218 46.24 -14.04 -9.53
CA SER A 218 47.25 -14.87 -10.19
C SER A 218 48.54 -14.05 -10.30
N VAL A 219 49.63 -14.65 -9.86
CA VAL A 219 50.98 -14.07 -9.91
C VAL A 219 51.31 -13.74 -11.37
N ASP A 220 51.92 -12.57 -11.58
CA ASP A 220 52.46 -12.02 -12.84
C ASP A 220 51.50 -11.23 -13.75
N LEU A 221 51.37 -9.92 -13.44
CA LEU A 221 51.56 -8.78 -14.36
C LEU A 221 51.23 -7.46 -13.62
N ALA A 222 51.94 -6.38 -13.98
CA ALA A 222 52.00 -5.09 -13.26
C ALA A 222 50.62 -4.48 -12.87
N PRO A 223 50.54 -3.74 -11.74
CA PRO A 223 49.27 -3.21 -11.26
C PRO A 223 48.77 -2.07 -12.16
N ALA A 224 47.61 -2.27 -12.78
CA ALA A 224 46.78 -1.17 -13.25
C ALA A 224 46.36 -0.29 -12.05
N PRO A 225 46.14 1.03 -12.23
CA PRO A 225 45.62 1.87 -11.16
C PRO A 225 44.30 1.28 -10.65
N PRO A 226 43.99 1.39 -9.34
CA PRO A 226 42.77 0.81 -8.80
C PRO A 226 41.58 1.41 -9.54
N ALA A 227 40.83 0.56 -10.24
CA ALA A 227 39.49 0.91 -10.67
C ALA A 227 38.74 1.35 -9.42
N GLY A 228 38.27 2.60 -9.41
CA GLY A 228 37.45 3.12 -8.33
C GLY A 228 36.28 2.17 -8.04
N PRO A 229 35.71 2.20 -6.82
CA PRO A 229 34.67 1.25 -6.43
C PRO A 229 33.59 1.22 -7.51
N LEU A 230 33.38 0.04 -8.11
CA LEU A 230 32.27 -0.20 -9.02
C LEU A 230 31.00 0.30 -8.34
N PRO A 231 30.20 1.18 -8.97
CA PRO A 231 29.05 1.74 -8.31
C PRO A 231 28.05 0.61 -8.14
N LEU A 232 27.92 0.09 -6.91
CA LEU A 232 26.72 -0.64 -6.52
C LEU A 232 25.53 0.19 -6.98
N PRO A 233 24.45 -0.42 -7.50
CA PRO A 233 23.25 0.36 -7.81
C PRO A 233 22.91 1.17 -6.55
N PHE A 234 23.01 2.49 -6.64
CA PHE A 234 22.87 3.36 -5.48
C PHE A 234 21.51 3.06 -4.86
N LEU A 235 21.50 2.47 -3.66
CA LEU A 235 20.26 2.20 -2.96
C LEU A 235 19.74 3.52 -2.44
N ARG A 236 18.47 3.81 -2.72
CA ARG A 236 17.79 4.97 -2.18
C ARG A 236 16.71 4.55 -1.20
N LEU A 237 16.97 4.84 0.06
CA LEU A 237 16.06 4.60 1.16
C LEU A 237 15.15 5.81 1.34
N LEU A 238 13.86 5.61 1.12
CA LEU A 238 12.81 6.61 1.31
C LEU A 238 12.09 6.32 2.62
N VAL A 239 12.32 7.15 3.61
CA VAL A 239 11.72 7.01 4.94
C VAL A 239 10.35 7.69 4.92
N PHE A 240 9.29 6.91 5.05
CA PHE A 240 7.91 7.35 5.23
C PHE A 240 7.60 7.29 6.71
N CYS A 241 7.39 8.43 7.36
CA CYS A 241 7.12 8.48 8.80
C CYS A 241 6.18 9.64 9.10
N GLU A 242 5.06 9.36 9.77
CA GLU A 242 4.11 10.43 10.12
C GLU A 242 4.68 11.44 11.13
N GLU A 243 5.70 11.05 11.90
CA GLU A 243 6.38 11.91 12.86
C GLU A 243 7.71 12.42 12.28
N GLU A 244 7.68 13.62 11.67
CA GLU A 244 8.81 14.18 10.94
C GLU A 244 10.11 14.24 11.77
N ARG A 245 10.02 14.59 13.07
CA ARG A 245 11.19 14.66 13.97
C ARG A 245 11.85 13.29 14.13
N PHE A 246 11.07 12.24 14.38
CA PHE A 246 11.59 10.88 14.50
C PHE A 246 12.10 10.36 13.16
N GLY A 247 11.38 10.63 12.07
CA GLY A 247 11.81 10.31 10.72
C GLY A 247 13.20 10.89 10.39
N ARG A 248 13.49 12.13 10.81
CA ARG A 248 14.83 12.72 10.67
C ARG A 248 15.90 11.97 11.47
N THR A 249 15.58 11.48 12.67
CA THR A 249 16.49 10.63 13.45
C THR A 249 16.80 9.33 12.72
N VAL A 250 15.79 8.67 12.16
CA VAL A 250 15.96 7.45 11.36
C VAL A 250 16.85 7.72 10.13
N VAL A 251 16.60 8.82 9.42
CA VAL A 251 17.46 9.26 8.31
C VAL A 251 18.91 9.49 8.77
N GLY A 252 19.11 10.18 9.89
CA GLY A 252 20.44 10.43 10.47
C GLY A 252 21.19 9.15 10.81
N TYR A 253 20.49 8.17 11.40
CA TYR A 253 21.02 6.85 11.70
C TYR A 253 21.56 6.16 10.43
N PHE A 254 20.71 6.00 9.41
CA PHE A 254 21.10 5.29 8.19
C PHE A 254 22.19 6.03 7.39
N ARG A 255 22.14 7.37 7.33
CA ARG A 255 23.20 8.17 6.69
C ARG A 255 24.56 8.02 7.37
N THR A 256 24.57 7.89 8.70
CA THR A 256 25.79 7.72 9.48
C THR A 256 26.37 6.33 9.27
N LYS A 257 25.51 5.31 9.38
CA LYS A 257 25.92 3.90 9.33
C LYS A 257 26.30 3.41 7.94
N TYR A 258 25.56 3.82 6.91
CA TYR A 258 25.75 3.38 5.52
C TYR A 258 26.30 4.51 4.64
N ARG A 259 27.22 5.31 5.19
CA ARG A 259 27.80 6.46 4.52
C ARG A 259 28.40 6.06 3.16
N GLY A 260 27.95 6.72 2.10
CA GLY A 260 28.42 6.50 0.73
C GLY A 260 27.83 5.26 0.04
N ALA A 261 27.19 4.35 0.79
CA ALA A 261 26.55 3.15 0.23
C ALA A 261 25.04 3.35 -0.02
N VAL A 262 24.37 4.16 0.81
CA VAL A 262 22.92 4.38 0.74
C VAL A 262 22.60 5.88 0.72
N LEU A 263 21.76 6.28 -0.22
CA LEU A 263 21.13 7.60 -0.23
C LEU A 263 19.85 7.52 0.59
N VAL A 264 19.74 8.34 1.64
CA VAL A 264 18.58 8.29 2.53
C VAL A 264 17.86 9.63 2.50
N SER A 265 16.55 9.61 2.27
CA SER A 265 15.69 10.80 2.27
C SER A 265 14.47 10.59 3.15
N LEU A 266 14.10 11.61 3.91
CA LEU A 266 12.80 11.67 4.57
C LEU A 266 11.77 12.15 3.55
N VAL A 267 10.68 11.40 3.40
CA VAL A 267 9.56 11.78 2.55
C VAL A 267 8.71 12.80 3.30
N CYS A 268 8.97 14.09 3.10
CA CYS A 268 8.22 15.18 3.72
C CYS A 268 8.28 16.47 2.90
N ALA A 269 7.33 17.38 3.13
CA ALA A 269 7.24 18.66 2.43
C ALA A 269 8.51 19.51 2.59
N ALA A 270 9.17 19.47 3.75
CA ALA A 270 10.41 20.21 3.98
C ALA A 270 11.58 19.70 3.12
N THR A 271 11.70 18.38 2.95
CA THR A 271 12.70 17.77 2.05
C THR A 271 12.41 18.16 0.60
N GLU A 272 11.14 18.12 0.20
CA GLU A 272 10.67 18.43 -1.15
C GLU A 272 10.92 19.91 -1.49
N ALA A 273 10.56 20.84 -0.60
CA ALA A 273 10.81 22.26 -0.76
C ALA A 273 12.31 22.58 -0.92
N SER A 274 13.16 21.89 -0.14
CA SER A 274 14.62 22.04 -0.24
C SER A 274 15.16 21.58 -1.60
N ALA A 275 14.50 20.60 -2.24
CA ALA A 275 14.86 20.15 -3.59
C ALA A 275 14.38 21.12 -4.68
N VAL A 276 13.23 21.78 -4.50
CA VAL A 276 12.71 22.81 -5.44
C VAL A 276 13.58 24.05 -5.44
N SER A 277 14.14 24.49 -4.30
CA SER A 277 14.99 25.69 -4.28
C SER A 277 16.23 25.61 -5.18
N ALA A 278 16.54 24.43 -5.74
CA ALA A 278 17.60 24.20 -6.72
C ALA A 278 17.11 24.11 -8.19
N ARG A 279 15.80 24.24 -8.48
CA ARG A 279 15.17 24.14 -9.81
C ARG A 279 14.05 25.18 -9.99
N PRO A 280 13.73 25.62 -11.23
CA PRO A 280 12.63 26.57 -11.47
C PRO A 280 11.28 26.01 -10.99
N PRO A 281 10.26 26.85 -10.73
CA PRO A 281 9.02 26.44 -10.08
C PRO A 281 8.19 25.56 -11.02
N ALA A 282 8.37 24.25 -10.92
CA ALA A 282 7.38 23.29 -11.37
C ALA A 282 6.34 23.16 -10.25
N VAL A 283 5.07 23.40 -10.57
CA VAL A 283 3.95 23.03 -9.69
C VAL A 283 4.08 21.53 -9.42
N SER A 284 4.03 21.11 -8.15
CA SER A 284 4.11 19.67 -7.82
C SER A 284 3.00 18.92 -8.57
N PRO A 285 3.33 17.82 -9.26
CA PRO A 285 2.36 17.09 -10.09
C PRO A 285 1.19 16.51 -9.29
N SER A 286 1.35 16.37 -7.97
CA SER A 286 0.30 15.92 -7.05
C SER A 286 -0.38 17.04 -6.26
N ALA A 287 0.09 18.28 -6.34
CA ALA A 287 -0.44 19.39 -5.55
C ALA A 287 -1.93 19.62 -5.86
N GLY A 288 -2.77 19.53 -4.83
CA GLY A 288 -4.22 19.70 -4.96
C GLY A 288 -4.95 18.53 -5.61
N LEU A 289 -4.25 17.52 -6.14
CA LEU A 289 -4.87 16.35 -6.79
C LEU A 289 -5.32 15.29 -5.77
N MET A 290 -4.53 15.10 -4.71
CA MET A 290 -4.80 14.09 -3.69
C MET A 290 -4.29 14.50 -2.30
N PRO A 291 -4.88 13.94 -1.23
CA PRO A 291 -4.32 14.03 0.12
C PRO A 291 -2.88 13.50 0.22
N ARG A 292 -2.13 14.01 1.19
CA ARG A 292 -0.70 13.67 1.39
C ARG A 292 -0.46 12.17 1.65
N ASP A 293 -1.31 11.57 2.45
CA ASP A 293 -1.26 10.15 2.79
C ASP A 293 -1.56 9.27 1.57
N VAL A 294 -2.51 9.66 0.72
CA VAL A 294 -2.76 9.00 -0.58
C VAL A 294 -1.52 9.06 -1.46
N LEU A 295 -0.88 10.23 -1.57
CA LEU A 295 0.35 10.39 -2.33
C LEU A 295 1.46 9.47 -1.80
N GLU A 296 1.69 9.44 -0.49
CA GLU A 296 2.71 8.60 0.13
C GLU A 296 2.46 7.11 -0.05
N LEU A 297 1.22 6.65 0.08
CA LEU A 297 0.85 5.25 -0.20
C LEU A 297 1.20 4.88 -1.64
N LEU A 298 0.80 5.72 -2.61
CA LEU A 298 1.02 5.44 -4.03
C LEU A 298 2.48 5.60 -4.45
N MET A 299 3.29 6.42 -3.76
CA MET A 299 4.74 6.47 -3.93
C MET A 299 5.41 5.19 -3.41
N MET A 300 4.98 4.70 -2.24
CA MET A 300 5.46 3.45 -1.66
C MET A 300 5.19 2.25 -2.59
N SER A 301 4.00 2.20 -3.21
CA SER A 301 3.61 1.21 -4.23
C SER A 301 4.36 1.32 -5.56
N GLN A 302 5.39 2.15 -5.64
CA GLN A 302 6.23 2.29 -6.83
C GLN A 302 7.73 2.09 -6.54
N CYS A 303 8.07 1.73 -5.30
CA CYS A 303 9.43 1.40 -4.90
C CYS A 303 9.77 -0.07 -5.24
N ASN A 304 11.06 -0.35 -5.46
CA ASN A 304 11.56 -1.69 -5.85
C ASN A 304 11.50 -2.71 -4.71
N ASP A 305 11.72 -2.26 -3.47
CA ASP A 305 11.50 -3.02 -2.24
C ASP A 305 10.65 -2.22 -1.25
N VAL A 306 9.98 -2.92 -0.34
CA VAL A 306 9.23 -2.33 0.78
C VAL A 306 9.68 -2.97 2.09
N VAL A 307 10.13 -2.14 3.04
CA VAL A 307 10.24 -2.47 4.46
C VAL A 307 9.03 -1.87 5.15
N MET A 308 8.08 -2.73 5.53
CA MET A 308 6.82 -2.28 6.12
C MET A 308 6.92 -2.10 7.63
N ALA A 309 6.06 -1.26 8.20
CA ALA A 309 5.73 -1.33 9.61
C ALA A 309 4.62 -2.36 9.84
N ASN A 310 4.29 -2.64 11.11
CA ASN A 310 3.08 -3.34 11.55
C ASN A 310 1.81 -2.50 11.33
N SER A 311 1.66 -1.95 10.13
CA SER A 311 0.60 -1.04 9.75
C SER A 311 -0.03 -1.46 8.44
N THR A 312 -1.35 -1.45 8.38
CA THR A 312 -2.10 -1.70 7.15
C THR A 312 -1.76 -0.69 6.05
N PHE A 313 -1.21 0.48 6.39
CA PHE A 313 -0.79 1.47 5.40
C PHE A 313 0.32 0.91 4.50
N SER A 314 1.43 0.45 5.08
CA SER A 314 2.52 -0.16 4.31
C SER A 314 2.19 -1.55 3.78
N TRP A 315 1.23 -2.24 4.39
CA TRP A 315 0.67 -3.46 3.81
C TRP A 315 0.09 -3.18 2.41
N TRP A 316 -0.77 -2.16 2.30
CA TRP A 316 -1.33 -1.75 1.01
C TRP A 316 -0.28 -1.15 0.08
N GLY A 317 0.71 -0.45 0.63
CA GLY A 317 1.88 0.01 -0.12
C GLY A 317 2.59 -1.14 -0.86
N ALA A 318 2.83 -2.25 -0.17
CA ALA A 318 3.40 -3.46 -0.77
C ALA A 318 2.43 -4.20 -1.69
N TYR A 319 1.18 -4.41 -1.26
CA TYR A 319 0.19 -5.16 -2.02
C TYR A 319 -0.18 -4.52 -3.36
N LEU A 320 -0.34 -3.19 -3.41
CA LEU A 320 -0.69 -2.46 -4.64
C LEU A 320 0.51 -2.13 -5.51
N ASN A 321 1.68 -2.70 -5.23
CA ASN A 321 2.89 -2.29 -5.91
C ASN A 321 2.81 -2.56 -7.42
N ARG A 322 3.14 -1.54 -8.22
CA ARG A 322 3.02 -1.56 -9.69
C ARG A 322 4.34 -1.85 -10.40
N VAL A 323 5.44 -1.91 -9.67
CA VAL A 323 6.71 -2.43 -10.16
C VAL A 323 6.86 -3.88 -9.71
N SER A 324 7.68 -4.66 -10.41
CA SER A 324 8.01 -6.00 -9.94
C SER A 324 8.76 -5.86 -8.61
N LEU A 325 8.07 -6.09 -7.50
CA LEU A 325 8.67 -6.08 -6.18
C LEU A 325 9.78 -7.13 -6.14
N HIS A 326 10.97 -6.71 -5.74
CA HIS A 326 12.05 -7.65 -5.50
C HIS A 326 11.84 -8.34 -4.15
N ARG A 327 11.60 -7.56 -3.09
CA ARG A 327 11.37 -8.06 -1.74
C ARG A 327 10.37 -7.20 -0.97
N VAL A 328 9.62 -7.86 -0.09
CA VAL A 328 8.83 -7.22 0.96
C VAL A 328 9.31 -7.78 2.28
N ILE A 329 9.79 -6.91 3.16
CA ILE A 329 10.18 -7.26 4.52
C ILE A 329 9.12 -6.73 5.48
N ALA A 330 8.59 -7.62 6.31
CA ALA A 330 7.52 -7.35 7.26
C ALA A 330 7.93 -7.80 8.67
N PRO A 331 7.39 -7.17 9.72
CA PRO A 331 7.69 -7.59 11.08
C PRO A 331 7.06 -8.95 11.35
N SER A 332 7.77 -9.86 12.01
CA SER A 332 7.24 -11.16 12.43
C SER A 332 6.17 -11.03 13.52
N ARG A 333 6.20 -9.91 14.27
CA ARG A 333 5.24 -9.56 15.31
C ARG A 333 4.46 -8.30 14.93
N TRP A 334 3.15 -8.43 14.80
CA TRP A 334 2.26 -7.29 14.55
C TRP A 334 1.66 -6.74 15.84
N PHE A 335 1.23 -7.63 16.75
CA PHE A 335 0.59 -7.33 18.03
C PHE A 335 1.39 -7.91 19.22
N VAL A 336 1.30 -7.26 20.38
CA VAL A 336 2.05 -7.62 21.61
C VAL A 336 1.29 -8.61 22.50
N LYS A 337 -0.04 -8.62 22.48
CA LYS A 337 -0.89 -9.44 23.37
C LYS A 337 -1.75 -10.46 22.62
N ASP A 338 -1.88 -11.66 23.19
CA ASP A 338 -2.99 -12.59 22.91
C ASP A 338 -4.35 -11.93 23.25
N PRO A 339 -5.45 -12.26 22.57
CA PRO A 339 -5.68 -13.42 21.70
C PRO A 339 -5.56 -13.12 20.20
N TYR A 340 -4.91 -12.02 19.81
CA TYR A 340 -4.71 -11.75 18.39
C TYR A 340 -3.90 -12.92 17.81
N PRO A 341 -4.48 -13.75 16.92
CA PRO A 341 -3.78 -14.93 16.42
C PRO A 341 -2.45 -14.50 15.83
N ALA A 342 -1.46 -15.39 15.88
CA ALA A 342 -0.20 -15.24 15.16
C ALA A 342 -0.50 -14.55 13.82
N SER A 343 0.04 -13.35 13.63
CA SER A 343 -0.44 -12.39 12.62
C SER A 343 -0.14 -12.81 11.18
N ASN A 344 0.24 -14.07 10.99
CA ASN A 344 0.49 -14.77 9.75
C ASN A 344 -0.66 -14.64 8.75
N HIS A 345 -1.90 -14.48 9.20
CA HIS A 345 -3.05 -14.26 8.31
C HIS A 345 -3.03 -12.91 7.60
N LEU A 346 -2.27 -11.93 8.10
CA LEU A 346 -2.15 -10.62 7.48
C LEU A 346 -1.29 -10.69 6.22
N TYR A 347 -0.20 -11.46 6.24
CA TYR A 347 0.85 -11.35 5.22
C TYR A 347 0.52 -12.13 3.94
N CYS A 348 0.90 -11.55 2.80
CA CYS A 348 0.80 -12.24 1.52
C CYS A 348 1.93 -13.28 1.37
N PRO A 349 1.73 -14.33 0.55
CA PRO A 349 2.78 -15.31 0.27
C PRO A 349 4.07 -14.65 -0.27
N GLY A 350 5.23 -15.14 0.18
CA GLY A 350 6.55 -14.68 -0.27
C GLY A 350 7.10 -13.45 0.44
N TRP A 351 6.35 -12.84 1.36
CA TRP A 351 6.88 -11.78 2.22
C TRP A 351 7.83 -12.36 3.27
N ILE A 352 8.93 -11.64 3.50
CA ILE A 352 9.98 -12.03 4.43
C ILE A 352 9.62 -11.48 5.81
N LEU A 353 9.48 -12.36 6.79
CA LEU A 353 9.20 -11.97 8.18
C LEU A 353 10.50 -11.87 8.97
N LEU A 354 10.73 -10.72 9.61
CA LEU A 354 11.83 -10.48 10.55
C LEU A 354 11.30 -10.28 11.96
#